data_AF-A0A258BAN3-F1
#
_entry.id   AF-A0A258BAN3-F1
#
_cell.length_a   1.000
_cell.length_b   1.000
_cell.length_c   1.000
_cell.angle_alpha   90.00
_cell.angle_beta   90.00
_cell.angle_gamma   90.00
#
_symmetry.space_group_name_H-M   'P 1'
#
loop_
_entity.id
_entity.type
_entity.pdbx_description
1 polymer ?
#
loop_
_entity_poly.entity_id
_entity_poly.type
_entity_poly.pdbx_seq_one_letter_code
_entity_poly.pdbx_strand_id
1 'polypeptide(L)'
;MANKFDVIARDDTPIWHTLRTEALEAAKAEPALASMLHSTILSHDGLNCALSFHIARKLNDAGFGEMTLREIIDDYYVRDTALIEAAERDLQAVYERDPAAKGYLQAFMFFKGFISIQIYRIANRLWREGRFTMAHHFQSRVSELFQIDIHPAATMGKGIFMDHGTGIVIGETAVELLLERAGGRELAKQISLASRIVWRSSTRPLPEK
;
A
#
# COMPACT_ATOMS: atom_id res chain seq x y z
N MET A 1 17.63 33.67 -25.79
CA MET A 1 16.52 33.50 -24.83
C MET A 1 16.44 32.01 -24.50
N ALA A 2 17.08 31.60 -23.41
CA ALA A 2 17.08 30.20 -22.98
C ALA A 2 15.89 29.99 -22.05
N ASN A 3 14.97 29.11 -22.43
CA ASN A 3 13.82 28.75 -21.62
C ASN A 3 14.34 27.97 -20.40
N LYS A 4 14.21 28.57 -19.23
CA LYS A 4 14.56 27.96 -17.95
C LYS A 4 13.52 26.86 -17.72
N PHE A 5 13.92 25.60 -17.91
CA PHE A 5 13.12 24.48 -17.43
C PHE A 5 13.14 24.57 -15.90
N ASP A 6 12.07 25.11 -15.33
CA ASP A 6 11.86 25.07 -13.90
C ASP A 6 11.82 23.59 -13.49
N VAL A 7 12.82 23.20 -12.71
CA VAL A 7 12.83 21.94 -11.98
C VAL A 7 11.76 22.09 -10.90
N ILE A 8 10.53 21.70 -11.21
CA ILE A 8 9.45 21.64 -10.23
C ILE A 8 9.87 20.59 -9.20
N ALA A 9 10.12 21.02 -7.97
CA ALA A 9 10.34 20.12 -6.85
C ALA A 9 9.13 19.19 -6.72
N ARG A 10 9.36 17.87 -6.79
CA ARG A 10 8.32 16.82 -6.81
C ARG A 10 7.51 16.69 -5.51
N ASP A 11 7.80 17.50 -4.49
CA ASP A 11 7.27 17.34 -3.13
C ASP A 11 5.83 17.89 -2.92
N ASP A 12 5.29 18.71 -3.83
CA ASP A 12 3.95 19.30 -3.69
C ASP A 12 2.89 18.72 -4.64
N THR A 13 3.26 17.78 -5.53
CA THR A 13 2.26 17.13 -6.41
C THR A 13 1.55 16.02 -5.65
N PRO A 14 0.21 16.05 -5.52
CA PRO A 14 -0.53 14.98 -4.86
C PRO A 14 -0.16 13.61 -5.44
N ILE A 15 0.12 12.62 -4.60
CA ILE A 15 0.53 11.26 -5.03
C ILE A 15 -0.43 10.71 -6.08
N TRP A 16 -1.73 10.97 -5.92
CA TRP A 16 -2.75 10.59 -6.88
C TRP A 16 -2.52 11.16 -8.29
N HIS A 17 -2.17 12.44 -8.41
CA HIS A 17 -1.90 13.06 -9.72
C HIS A 17 -0.69 12.40 -10.40
N THR A 18 0.40 12.22 -9.65
CA THR A 18 1.60 11.53 -10.14
C THR A 18 1.27 10.11 -10.61
N LEU A 19 0.51 9.34 -9.81
CA LEU A 19 0.08 8.00 -10.15
C LEU A 19 -0.75 7.96 -11.46
N ARG A 20 -1.66 8.92 -11.66
CA ARG A 20 -2.44 9.03 -12.91
C ARG A 20 -1.55 9.36 -14.11
N THR A 21 -0.59 10.27 -13.95
CA THR A 21 0.37 10.60 -15.02
C THR A 21 1.17 9.36 -15.42
N GLU A 22 1.74 8.65 -14.44
CA GLU A 22 2.50 7.42 -14.68
C GLU A 22 1.63 6.34 -15.35
N ALA A 23 0.38 6.17 -14.90
CA ALA A 23 -0.56 5.22 -15.49
C ALA A 23 -0.89 5.56 -16.96
N LEU A 24 -1.04 6.85 -17.28
CA LEU A 24 -1.30 7.31 -18.64
C LEU A 24 -0.09 7.07 -19.56
N GLU A 25 1.11 7.36 -19.07
CA GLU A 25 2.35 7.10 -19.80
C GLU A 25 2.56 5.60 -20.04
N ALA A 26 2.35 4.78 -19.02
CA ALA A 26 2.44 3.33 -19.12
C ALA A 26 1.40 2.73 -20.08
N ALA A 27 0.16 3.24 -20.08
CA ALA A 27 -0.88 2.79 -21.00
C ALA A 27 -0.55 3.11 -22.47
N LYS A 28 0.15 4.23 -22.73
CA LYS A 28 0.64 4.57 -24.07
C LYS A 28 1.84 3.72 -24.48
N ALA A 29 2.76 3.47 -23.56
CA ALA A 29 3.98 2.70 -23.81
C ALA A 29 3.69 1.21 -23.99
N GLU A 30 2.69 0.67 -23.28
CA GLU A 30 2.31 -0.74 -23.33
C GLU A 30 0.78 -0.88 -23.54
N PRO A 31 0.30 -0.83 -24.80
CA PRO A 31 -1.12 -0.90 -25.12
C PRO A 31 -1.81 -2.17 -24.61
N ALA A 32 -1.09 -3.29 -24.46
CA ALA A 32 -1.65 -4.53 -23.93
C ALA A 32 -2.14 -4.40 -22.48
N LEU A 33 -1.58 -3.47 -21.71
CA LEU A 33 -1.97 -3.19 -20.32
C LEU A 33 -2.94 -2.00 -20.20
N ALA A 34 -3.24 -1.30 -21.29
CA ALA A 34 -4.03 -0.06 -21.25
C ALA A 34 -5.42 -0.26 -20.63
N SER A 35 -6.14 -1.33 -21.00
CA SER A 35 -7.47 -1.61 -20.43
C SER A 35 -7.41 -1.83 -18.91
N MET A 36 -6.36 -2.50 -18.42
CA MET A 36 -6.16 -2.73 -16.98
C MET A 36 -5.84 -1.42 -16.26
N LEU A 37 -4.96 -0.59 -16.80
CA LEU A 37 -4.60 0.71 -16.22
C LEU A 37 -5.77 1.70 -16.24
N HIS A 38 -6.56 1.69 -17.31
CA HIS A 38 -7.78 2.50 -17.40
C HIS A 38 -8.80 2.11 -16.35
N SER A 39 -9.16 0.82 -16.31
CA SER A 39 -10.14 0.32 -15.35
C SER A 39 -9.71 0.49 -13.90
N THR A 40 -8.40 0.39 -13.59
CA THR A 40 -7.91 0.41 -12.20
C THR A 40 -7.53 1.80 -11.70
N ILE A 41 -7.10 2.72 -12.57
CA ILE A 41 -6.59 4.04 -12.16
C ILE A 41 -7.29 5.16 -12.94
N LEU A 42 -7.21 5.16 -14.27
CA LEU A 42 -7.56 6.35 -15.07
C LEU A 42 -9.06 6.66 -15.07
N SER A 43 -9.92 5.67 -14.83
CA SER A 43 -11.38 5.81 -14.77
C SER A 43 -11.92 6.25 -13.39
N HIS A 44 -11.05 6.54 -12.42
CA HIS A 44 -11.45 6.98 -11.08
C HIS A 44 -11.07 8.43 -10.83
N ASP A 45 -11.76 9.10 -9.91
CA ASP A 45 -11.49 10.51 -9.56
C ASP A 45 -10.49 10.67 -8.42
N GLY A 46 -10.29 9.64 -7.60
CA GLY A 46 -9.46 9.66 -6.41
C GLY A 46 -8.78 8.33 -6.10
N LEU A 47 -7.73 8.40 -5.26
CA LEU A 47 -6.97 7.24 -4.81
C LEU A 47 -7.84 6.23 -4.05
N ASN A 48 -8.81 6.72 -3.27
CA ASN A 48 -9.79 5.90 -2.56
C ASN A 48 -10.59 4.99 -3.51
N CYS A 49 -11.15 5.55 -4.58
CA CYS A 49 -11.95 4.79 -5.54
C CYS A 49 -11.10 3.81 -6.36
N ALA A 50 -9.86 4.18 -6.68
CA ALA A 50 -8.92 3.31 -7.36
C ALA A 50 -8.46 2.16 -6.45
N LEU A 51 -8.17 2.41 -5.17
CA LEU A 51 -7.84 1.38 -4.19
C LEU A 51 -9.02 0.44 -3.93
N SER A 52 -10.24 0.96 -3.76
CA SER A 52 -11.41 0.12 -3.52
C SER A 52 -11.65 -0.83 -4.70
N PHE A 53 -11.56 -0.32 -5.93
CA PHE A 53 -11.62 -1.15 -7.13
C PHE A 53 -10.47 -2.17 -7.20
N HIS A 54 -9.22 -1.73 -6.99
CA HIS A 54 -8.06 -2.58 -7.12
C HIS A 54 -8.08 -3.74 -6.10
N ILE A 55 -8.40 -3.44 -4.84
CA ILE A 55 -8.50 -4.43 -3.77
C ILE A 55 -9.64 -5.40 -4.06
N ALA A 56 -10.83 -4.93 -4.41
CA ALA A 56 -11.97 -5.80 -4.69
C ALA A 56 -11.69 -6.76 -5.85
N ARG A 57 -11.03 -6.26 -6.91
CA ARG A 57 -10.60 -7.07 -8.05
C ARG A 57 -9.55 -8.12 -7.68
N LYS A 58 -8.74 -7.88 -6.64
CA LYS A 58 -7.78 -8.87 -6.13
C LYS A 58 -8.44 -9.89 -5.21
N LEU A 59 -9.35 -9.46 -4.34
CA LEU A 59 -9.91 -10.29 -3.27
C LEU A 59 -11.07 -11.18 -3.71
N ASN A 60 -11.77 -10.83 -4.79
CA ASN A 60 -12.95 -11.60 -5.22
C ASN A 60 -12.64 -13.09 -5.44
N ASP A 61 -13.69 -13.88 -5.29
CA ASP A 61 -13.71 -15.30 -5.59
C ASP A 61 -15.14 -15.72 -6.02
N ALA A 62 -15.36 -17.02 -6.19
CA ALA A 62 -16.66 -17.54 -6.60
C ALA A 62 -17.77 -17.33 -5.56
N GLY A 63 -17.43 -17.14 -4.28
CA GLY A 63 -18.37 -16.91 -3.19
C GLY A 63 -18.60 -15.43 -2.88
N PHE A 64 -17.66 -14.56 -3.23
CA PHE A 64 -17.74 -13.13 -2.94
C PHE A 64 -17.38 -12.25 -4.15
N GLY A 65 -18.42 -11.63 -4.73
CA GLY A 65 -18.30 -10.83 -5.94
C GLY A 65 -17.56 -9.50 -5.75
N GLU A 66 -16.89 -9.06 -6.83
CA GLU A 66 -16.10 -7.84 -6.87
C GLU A 66 -16.91 -6.59 -6.47
N MET A 67 -18.16 -6.45 -6.94
CA MET A 67 -18.97 -5.26 -6.64
C MET A 67 -19.27 -5.12 -5.15
N THR A 68 -19.71 -6.20 -4.48
CA THR A 68 -20.02 -6.17 -3.05
C THR A 68 -18.76 -5.95 -2.20
N LEU A 69 -17.63 -6.56 -2.59
CA LEU A 69 -16.34 -6.28 -1.95
C LEU A 69 -15.99 -4.79 -2.08
N ARG A 70 -16.12 -4.24 -3.28
CA ARG A 70 -15.84 -2.82 -3.54
C ARG A 70 -16.71 -1.92 -2.70
N GLU A 71 -18.02 -2.15 -2.62
CA GLU A 71 -18.95 -1.37 -1.79
C GLU A 71 -18.51 -1.35 -0.32
N ILE A 72 -18.14 -2.51 0.22
CA ILE A 72 -17.67 -2.61 1.62
C ILE A 72 -16.38 -1.82 1.81
N ILE A 73 -15.41 -1.97 0.92
CA ILE A 73 -14.10 -1.31 1.03
C ILE A 73 -14.24 0.22 0.85
N ASP A 74 -15.06 0.65 -0.11
CA ASP A 74 -15.30 2.05 -0.40
C ASP A 74 -15.95 2.77 0.79
N ASP A 75 -16.90 2.12 1.47
CA ASP A 75 -17.53 2.64 2.69
C ASP A 75 -16.49 2.98 3.79
N TYR A 76 -15.50 2.11 4.00
CA TYR A 76 -14.42 2.38 4.95
C TYR A 76 -13.52 3.54 4.50
N TYR A 77 -13.18 3.62 3.22
CA TYR A 77 -12.35 4.71 2.71
C TYR A 77 -13.07 6.06 2.72
N VAL A 78 -14.39 6.09 2.55
CA VAL A 78 -15.19 7.32 2.65
C VAL A 78 -15.29 7.79 4.11
N ARG A 79 -15.42 6.86 5.07
CA ARG A 79 -15.62 7.19 6.49
C ARG A 79 -14.33 7.50 7.25
N ASP A 80 -13.20 6.92 6.83
CA ASP A 80 -11.92 7.04 7.53
C ASP A 80 -10.82 7.51 6.57
N THR A 81 -10.64 8.82 6.46
CA THR A 81 -9.60 9.45 5.62
C THR A 81 -8.19 9.05 6.05
N ALA A 82 -7.99 8.63 7.30
CA ALA A 82 -6.68 8.20 7.78
C ALA A 82 -6.19 6.93 7.09
N LEU A 83 -7.08 6.12 6.50
CA LEU A 83 -6.74 4.97 5.67
C LEU A 83 -6.08 5.40 4.35
N ILE A 84 -6.58 6.47 3.72
CA ILE A 84 -6.02 7.01 2.48
C ILE A 84 -4.68 7.69 2.74
N GLU A 85 -4.59 8.49 3.80
CA GLU A 85 -3.32 9.05 4.25
C GLU A 85 -2.28 7.95 4.53
N ALA A 86 -2.71 6.82 5.10
CA ALA A 86 -1.82 5.68 5.33
C ALA A 86 -1.33 5.07 4.01
N ALA A 87 -2.23 4.88 3.04
CA ALA A 87 -1.86 4.37 1.72
C ALA A 87 -0.88 5.31 0.99
N GLU A 88 -1.10 6.62 1.07
CA GLU A 88 -0.19 7.65 0.53
C GLU A 88 1.20 7.57 1.17
N ARG A 89 1.25 7.47 2.51
CA ARG A 89 2.52 7.30 3.24
C ARG A 89 3.21 5.98 2.90
N ASP A 90 2.45 4.90 2.70
CA ASP A 90 2.99 3.59 2.32
C ASP A 90 3.57 3.63 0.89
N LEU A 91 2.90 4.29 -0.07
CA LEU A 91 3.43 4.53 -1.42
C LEU A 91 4.70 5.39 -1.40
N GLN A 92 4.70 6.46 -0.60
CA GLN A 92 5.88 7.30 -0.39
C GLN A 92 7.05 6.49 0.18
N ALA A 93 6.78 5.64 1.17
CA ALA A 93 7.80 4.79 1.78
C ALA A 93 8.39 3.79 0.78
N VAL A 94 7.58 3.22 -0.13
CA VAL A 94 8.09 2.37 -1.22
C VAL A 94 9.03 3.17 -2.12
N TYR A 95 8.60 4.35 -2.59
CA TYR A 95 9.42 5.18 -3.48
C TYR A 95 10.75 5.63 -2.85
N GLU A 96 10.75 5.93 -1.56
CA GLU A 96 11.95 6.38 -0.85
C GLU A 96 12.93 5.23 -0.55
N ARG A 97 12.41 4.04 -0.24
CA ARG A 97 13.19 2.95 0.35
C ARG A 97 13.50 1.81 -0.62
N ASP A 98 12.75 1.66 -1.71
CA ASP A 98 13.02 0.66 -2.74
C ASP A 98 13.85 1.27 -3.88
N PRO A 99 15.12 0.87 -4.07
CA PRO A 99 15.92 1.33 -5.20
C PRO A 99 15.35 0.92 -6.57
N ALA A 100 14.53 -0.13 -6.63
CA ALA A 100 13.92 -0.62 -7.87
C ALA A 100 12.62 0.11 -8.23
N ALA A 101 12.01 0.84 -7.29
CA ALA A 101 10.78 1.58 -7.53
C ALA A 101 11.06 2.80 -8.44
N LYS A 102 10.52 2.75 -9.66
CA LYS A 102 10.67 3.86 -10.63
C LYS A 102 9.58 4.95 -10.51
N GLY A 103 8.55 4.69 -9.70
CA GLY A 103 7.38 5.54 -9.52
C GLY A 103 6.34 4.85 -8.62
N TYR A 104 5.23 5.53 -8.36
CA TYR A 104 4.14 5.00 -7.52
C TYR A 104 3.32 3.91 -8.22
N LEU A 105 3.23 3.95 -9.56
CA LEU A 105 2.45 3.00 -10.35
C LEU A 105 2.88 1.56 -10.14
N GLN A 106 4.19 1.32 -10.08
CA GLN A 106 4.73 -0.02 -9.92
C GLN A 106 4.31 -0.61 -8.56
N ALA A 107 4.43 0.20 -7.50
CA ALA A 107 4.02 -0.17 -6.16
C ALA A 107 2.51 -0.43 -6.09
N PHE A 108 1.73 0.50 -6.62
CA PHE A 108 0.27 0.44 -6.60
C PHE A 108 -0.27 -0.82 -7.32
N MET A 109 0.23 -1.12 -8.52
CA MET A 109 -0.31 -2.19 -9.36
C MET A 109 0.26 -3.58 -9.04
N PHE A 110 1.52 -3.67 -8.61
CA PHE A 110 2.26 -4.93 -8.64
C PHE A 110 2.85 -5.34 -7.30
N PHE A 111 2.99 -4.44 -6.32
CA PHE A 111 3.64 -4.80 -5.06
C PHE A 111 2.64 -5.45 -4.11
N LYS A 112 2.76 -6.76 -3.96
CA LYS A 112 1.90 -7.54 -3.06
C LYS A 112 2.00 -7.09 -1.60
N GLY A 113 3.17 -6.60 -1.17
CA GLY A 113 3.35 -6.04 0.17
C GLY A 113 2.46 -4.81 0.41
N PHE A 114 2.48 -3.86 -0.55
CA PHE A 114 1.66 -2.66 -0.49
C PHE A 114 0.17 -3.00 -0.40
N ILE A 115 -0.36 -3.80 -1.32
CA ILE A 115 -1.79 -4.12 -1.35
C ILE A 115 -2.21 -4.93 -0.12
N SER A 116 -1.36 -5.81 0.40
CA SER A 116 -1.64 -6.60 1.61
C SER A 116 -1.79 -5.72 2.84
N ILE A 117 -0.95 -4.68 2.98
CA ILE A 117 -1.08 -3.70 4.06
C ILE A 117 -2.42 -2.97 3.97
N GLN A 118 -2.82 -2.53 2.76
CA GLN A 118 -4.08 -1.82 2.58
C GLN A 118 -5.29 -2.70 2.93
N ILE A 119 -5.27 -3.97 2.52
CA ILE A 119 -6.32 -4.94 2.85
C ILE A 119 -6.37 -5.20 4.35
N TYR A 120 -5.22 -5.39 4.99
CA TYR A 120 -5.15 -5.54 6.44
C TYR A 120 -5.78 -4.35 7.16
N ARG A 121 -5.58 -3.11 6.71
CA ARG A 121 -6.15 -1.94 7.40
C ARG A 121 -7.68 -1.98 7.38
N ILE A 122 -8.28 -2.42 6.27
CA ILE A 122 -9.73 -2.66 6.19
C ILE A 122 -10.15 -3.81 7.13
N ALA A 123 -9.41 -4.93 7.13
CA ALA A 123 -9.64 -6.05 8.04
C ALA A 123 -9.55 -5.63 9.53
N ASN A 124 -8.63 -4.72 9.87
CA ASN A 124 -8.47 -4.18 11.22
C ASN A 124 -9.68 -3.31 11.63
N ARG A 125 -10.24 -2.51 10.71
CA ARG A 125 -11.47 -1.76 10.97
C ARG A 125 -12.66 -2.70 11.18
N LEU A 126 -12.83 -3.69 10.30
CA LEU A 126 -13.82 -4.75 10.45
C LEU A 126 -13.71 -5.44 11.81
N TRP A 127 -12.48 -5.77 12.24
CA TRP A 127 -12.22 -6.38 13.55
C TRP A 127 -12.66 -5.48 14.71
N ARG A 128 -12.29 -4.19 14.67
CA ARG A 128 -12.65 -3.22 15.71
C ARG A 128 -14.16 -2.99 15.82
N GLU A 129 -14.90 -3.22 14.74
CA GLU A 129 -16.36 -3.15 14.70
C GLU A 129 -17.05 -4.47 15.07
N GLY A 130 -16.29 -5.50 15.47
CA GLY A 130 -16.83 -6.82 15.82
C GLY A 130 -17.24 -7.68 14.62
N ARG A 131 -16.91 -7.27 13.39
CA ARG A 131 -17.17 -8.03 12.15
C ARG A 131 -16.08 -9.09 11.90
N PHE A 132 -15.82 -9.92 12.91
CA PHE A 132 -14.68 -10.86 12.96
C PHE A 132 -14.63 -11.84 11.78
N THR A 133 -15.77 -12.41 11.38
CA THR A 133 -15.84 -13.34 10.23
C THR A 133 -15.36 -12.69 8.94
N MET A 134 -15.75 -11.43 8.70
CA MET A 134 -15.32 -10.69 7.51
C MET A 134 -13.84 -10.32 7.59
N ALA A 135 -13.37 -9.92 8.78
CA ALA A 135 -11.95 -9.64 9.00
C ALA A 135 -11.06 -10.87 8.74
N HIS A 136 -11.46 -12.05 9.22
CA HIS A 136 -10.76 -13.31 8.94
C HIS A 136 -10.87 -13.73 7.47
N HIS A 137 -11.99 -13.47 6.81
CA HIS A 137 -12.09 -13.71 5.37
C HIS A 137 -11.04 -12.89 4.60
N PHE A 138 -10.91 -11.59 4.92
CA PHE A 138 -9.91 -10.72 4.31
C PHE A 138 -8.48 -11.22 4.59
N GLN A 139 -8.17 -11.56 5.85
CA GLN A 139 -6.89 -12.16 6.23
C GLN A 139 -6.58 -13.43 5.42
N SER A 140 -7.54 -14.34 5.32
CA SER A 140 -7.39 -15.62 4.61
C SER A 140 -7.09 -15.38 3.12
N ARG A 141 -7.84 -14.50 2.46
CA ARG A 141 -7.63 -14.15 1.05
C ARG A 141 -6.26 -13.51 0.81
N VAL A 142 -5.78 -12.65 1.72
CA VAL A 142 -4.42 -12.08 1.64
C VAL A 142 -3.36 -13.17 1.77
N SER A 143 -3.53 -14.09 2.71
CA SER A 143 -2.61 -15.22 2.90
C SER A 143 -2.54 -16.11 1.66
N GLU A 144 -3.69 -16.45 1.06
CA GLU A 144 -3.77 -17.27 -0.14
C GLU A 144 -3.12 -16.60 -1.37
N LEU A 145 -3.43 -15.32 -1.61
CA LEU A 145 -3.02 -14.62 -2.83
C LEU A 145 -1.59 -14.08 -2.77
N PHE A 146 -1.15 -13.66 -1.59
CA PHE A 146 0.11 -12.91 -1.43
C PHE A 146 1.13 -13.61 -0.55
N GLN A 147 0.74 -14.71 0.12
CA GLN A 147 1.57 -15.44 1.08
C GLN A 147 2.03 -14.52 2.22
N ILE A 148 1.13 -13.62 2.64
CA ILE A 148 1.30 -12.67 3.74
C ILE A 148 0.13 -12.92 4.70
N ASP A 149 0.43 -13.24 5.95
CA ASP A 149 -0.59 -13.46 6.98
C ASP A 149 -0.45 -12.38 8.06
N ILE A 150 -1.46 -11.52 8.18
CA ILE A 150 -1.49 -10.44 9.16
C ILE A 150 -2.80 -10.56 9.93
N HIS A 151 -2.69 -10.86 11.22
CA HIS A 151 -3.85 -10.96 12.07
C HIS A 151 -4.60 -9.62 12.13
N PRO A 152 -5.94 -9.59 11.93
CA PRO A 152 -6.69 -8.34 11.89
C PRO A 152 -6.59 -7.50 13.17
N ALA A 153 -6.38 -8.13 14.33
CA ALA A 153 -6.20 -7.41 15.60
C ALA A 153 -4.81 -6.77 15.80
N ALA A 154 -3.83 -7.11 14.95
CA ALA A 154 -2.49 -6.52 15.04
C ALA A 154 -2.59 -4.99 14.93
N THR A 155 -1.59 -4.27 15.42
CA THR A 155 -1.53 -2.80 15.30
C THR A 155 -0.33 -2.38 14.47
N MET A 156 -0.60 -1.72 13.34
CA MET A 156 0.41 -1.20 12.42
C MET A 156 0.21 0.30 12.12
N GLY A 157 1.31 1.04 12.07
CA GLY A 157 1.41 2.45 11.73
C GLY A 157 1.29 2.73 10.23
N LYS A 158 1.80 3.87 9.78
CA LYS A 158 1.79 4.33 8.37
C LYS A 158 3.23 4.41 7.84
N GLY A 159 3.43 4.40 6.52
CA GLY A 159 4.77 4.46 5.92
C GLY A 159 5.51 3.12 5.98
N ILE A 160 4.75 2.03 5.84
CA ILE A 160 5.24 0.66 5.89
C ILE A 160 5.64 0.22 4.49
N PHE A 161 6.82 -0.39 4.40
CA PHE A 161 7.33 -1.01 3.17
C PHE A 161 7.66 -2.48 3.45
N MET A 162 7.07 -3.37 2.67
CA MET A 162 7.35 -4.81 2.70
C MET A 162 8.03 -5.22 1.40
N ASP A 163 9.33 -5.51 1.49
CA ASP A 163 10.13 -5.97 0.35
C ASP A 163 9.92 -7.48 0.12
N HIS A 164 9.55 -7.85 -1.11
CA HIS A 164 9.24 -9.21 -1.57
C HIS A 164 8.09 -9.97 -0.85
N GLY A 165 7.73 -9.60 0.38
CA GLY A 165 6.50 -9.96 1.11
C GLY A 165 6.25 -11.44 1.44
N THR A 166 6.92 -12.38 0.76
CA THR A 166 6.58 -13.80 0.81
C THR A 166 6.93 -14.44 2.16
N GLY A 167 5.94 -15.07 2.80
CA GLY A 167 6.10 -15.80 4.05
C GLY A 167 6.08 -14.91 5.30
N ILE A 168 5.67 -13.65 5.18
CA ILE A 168 5.49 -12.77 6.34
C ILE A 168 4.29 -13.25 7.16
N VAL A 169 4.50 -13.39 8.48
CA VAL A 169 3.45 -13.71 9.46
C VAL A 169 3.50 -12.70 10.61
N ILE A 170 2.40 -11.97 10.82
CA ILE A 170 2.22 -10.97 11.88
C ILE A 170 1.05 -11.43 12.76
N GLY A 171 1.35 -11.87 13.97
CA GLY A 171 0.36 -12.43 14.91
C GLY A 171 -0.54 -11.38 15.57
N GLU A 172 -1.57 -11.86 16.28
CA GLU A 172 -2.60 -11.06 16.95
C GLU A 172 -2.03 -9.97 17.88
N THR A 173 -1.03 -10.34 18.67
CA THR A 173 -0.41 -9.47 19.69
C THR A 173 0.78 -8.68 19.15
N ALA A 174 1.04 -8.72 17.85
CA ALA A 174 2.11 -7.93 17.26
C ALA A 174 1.78 -6.43 17.38
N VAL A 175 2.65 -5.72 18.08
CA VAL A 175 2.59 -4.26 18.23
C VAL A 175 3.82 -3.68 17.54
N GLU A 176 3.60 -2.75 16.60
CA GLU A 176 4.67 -1.91 16.08
C GLU A 176 5.07 -0.85 17.12
N LEU A 177 6.32 -0.91 17.59
CA LEU A 177 6.94 0.15 18.40
C LEU A 177 7.44 1.26 17.45
N LEU A 178 6.72 2.39 17.42
CA LEU A 178 7.18 3.61 16.75
C LEU A 178 8.33 4.23 17.56
N LEU A 179 9.54 4.28 17.01
CA LEU A 179 10.65 5.05 17.56
C LEU A 179 10.73 6.42 16.86
N GLU A 180 10.31 7.48 17.55
CA GLU A 180 10.73 8.84 17.22
C GLU A 180 12.09 9.15 17.87
N ARG A 181 13.11 9.31 17.02
CA ARG A 181 14.43 9.97 17.18
C ARG A 181 15.03 10.13 18.59
N ALA A 182 16.11 9.38 18.84
CA ALA A 182 17.37 9.92 19.37
C ALA A 182 18.48 8.88 19.21
N GLY A 183 19.55 9.23 18.48
CA GLY A 183 20.88 8.60 18.56
C GLY A 183 20.93 7.06 18.57
N GLY A 184 21.16 6.49 17.39
CA GLY A 184 21.62 5.11 17.16
C GLY A 184 21.57 4.15 18.35
N ARG A 185 20.52 3.33 18.42
CA ARG A 185 20.60 1.93 18.85
C ARG A 185 19.28 1.22 18.56
N GLU A 186 19.42 0.15 17.79
CA GLU A 186 18.46 -0.87 17.40
C GLU A 186 17.50 -1.28 18.54
N LEU A 187 16.19 -1.17 18.34
CA LEU A 187 15.22 -1.99 19.07
C LEU A 187 13.89 -2.12 18.31
N ALA A 188 13.72 -3.22 17.57
CA ALA A 188 12.42 -3.77 17.22
C ALA A 188 12.44 -5.26 17.58
N LYS A 189 11.80 -5.64 18.70
CA LYS A 189 11.65 -7.04 19.13
C LYS A 189 10.18 -7.46 18.98
N GLN A 190 10.03 -8.70 18.50
CA GLN A 190 8.81 -9.47 18.20
C GLN A 190 8.11 -9.19 16.87
N ILE A 191 8.79 -9.58 15.79
CA ILE A 191 8.14 -10.13 14.58
C ILE A 191 8.76 -11.51 14.37
N SER A 192 7.92 -12.54 14.29
CA SER A 192 8.35 -13.92 14.01
C SER A 192 9.09 -13.98 12.67
N LEU A 193 10.31 -14.50 12.69
CA LEU A 193 11.21 -14.64 11.54
C LEU A 193 10.60 -15.52 10.44
N ALA A 194 10.31 -14.91 9.29
CA ALA A 194 10.60 -15.46 7.96
C ALA A 194 10.42 -14.32 6.94
N SER A 195 11.48 -14.00 6.18
CA SER A 195 11.64 -12.87 5.26
C SER A 195 11.86 -11.49 5.93
N ARG A 196 12.81 -10.74 5.39
CA ARG A 196 13.31 -9.47 5.92
C ARG A 196 12.22 -8.41 5.87
N ILE A 197 11.48 -8.20 6.96
CA ILE A 197 10.81 -6.92 7.18
C ILE A 197 11.91 -5.89 7.43
N VAL A 198 12.34 -5.19 6.38
CA VAL A 198 13.35 -4.13 6.50
C VAL A 198 12.68 -2.90 7.10
N TRP A 199 12.63 -2.83 8.43
CA TRP A 199 12.31 -1.62 9.16
C TRP A 199 13.58 -0.77 9.28
N ARG A 200 14.01 -0.13 8.18
CA ARG A 200 15.15 0.81 8.20
C ARG A 200 14.61 2.24 8.28
N SER A 201 14.77 2.88 9.44
CA SER A 201 14.81 4.33 9.51
C SER A 201 16.23 4.79 9.11
N SER A 202 16.45 5.15 7.84
CA SER A 202 17.62 5.99 7.53
C SER A 202 17.42 6.79 6.25
N THR A 203 17.48 8.10 6.43
CA THR A 203 17.82 9.13 5.44
C THR A 203 18.85 8.65 4.41
N ARG A 204 18.58 8.83 3.11
CA ARG A 204 19.63 8.80 2.08
C ARG A 204 20.74 9.79 2.45
N PRO A 205 22.02 9.40 2.46
CA PRO A 205 23.09 10.38 2.32
C PRO A 205 22.99 10.97 0.91
N LEU A 206 22.92 12.28 0.80
CA LEU A 206 23.14 12.97 -0.49
C LEU A 206 24.56 12.64 -0.98
N PRO A 207 24.78 12.49 -2.29
CA PRO A 207 26.11 12.29 -2.82
C PRO A 207 26.96 13.53 -2.52
N GLU A 208 28.09 13.32 -1.84
CA GLU A 208 29.09 14.35 -1.60
C GLU A 208 29.56 14.94 -2.94
N LYS A 209 29.56 16.28 -3.02
CA LYS A 209 30.35 17.05 -3.96
C LYS A 209 31.39 17.83 -3.19
#